data_AF-C1E171-F1
#
_entry.id   AF-C1E171-F1
#
_cell.length_a   1.000
_cell.length_b   1.000
_cell.length_c   1.000
_cell.angle_alpha   90.00
_cell.angle_beta   90.00
_cell.angle_gamma   90.00
#
_symmetry.space_group_name_H-M   'P 1'
#
loop_
_entity.id
_entity.type
_entity.pdbx_description
1 polymer ?
#
loop_
_entity_poly.entity_id
_entity_poly.type
_entity_poly.pdbx_seq_one_letter_code
_entity_poly.pdbx_strand_id
1 'polypeptide(L)'
;MAKTSATSTAPNDAPASSPAAGGDGWTQRVLTLNPKRRGIFIWTDALRKNVPEIASCKAGVLNLFLRSTTAALSVNENADPDVRTDLENALDRVVPGTDVLDATARSAFVGVSLDVPVQGGKLALGTWQGLYLCEWADGAEPCQVVATLVDASDDVRCTRNVTVRAPRRGCHLVQDEVDDAFKPARDRTFKPDRTNKPGLANLLIRHTSASLTLNENADPTARGDLENALNRIVPEEWHSTLFSHVEEGPDDMTAHVKSTLLGCSLTVPVDAHGAMKTGTWQGVYLCEHRNVGGMGVGHAREVATTLIDGAGVANTAGQTTVTLTAPGRGCHDVTAEIAAAAKAIGVGSNVRTGWLNVFVQHTSASLAVCDSTLAGAGDRLERALNETVPESWNDEFFVHTYEGPDDMPGHVKASIVGCSVTVPIVDGELGLGKAQGLFLCEHRDAGGYGCNLNRKVVLTLQGVDK
;
A
#
# COMPACT_ATOMS: atom_id res chain seq x y z
N MET A 1 -10.82 -26.77 -16.05
CA MET A 1 -9.66 -27.44 -15.43
C MET A 1 -9.39 -26.75 -14.10
N ALA A 2 -9.03 -27.47 -13.03
CA ALA A 2 -8.65 -26.80 -11.79
C ALA A 2 -7.34 -26.03 -12.05
N LYS A 3 -7.41 -24.69 -12.20
CA LYS A 3 -6.21 -23.85 -12.25
C LYS A 3 -5.48 -24.05 -10.92
N THR A 4 -4.32 -24.69 -10.93
CA THR A 4 -3.43 -24.80 -9.76
C THR A 4 -2.65 -23.50 -9.62
N SER A 5 -2.40 -23.02 -8.40
CA SER A 5 -1.55 -21.83 -8.20
C SER A 5 -0.23 -21.98 -8.95
N ALA A 6 0.17 -20.97 -9.73
CA ALA A 6 1.42 -21.05 -10.47
C ALA A 6 2.60 -21.24 -9.51
N THR A 7 3.51 -22.15 -9.86
CA THR A 7 4.81 -22.31 -9.22
C THR A 7 5.56 -20.97 -9.21
N SER A 8 6.22 -20.64 -8.11
CA SER A 8 7.11 -19.47 -8.01
C SER A 8 7.93 -19.28 -9.28
N THR A 9 7.78 -18.12 -9.90
CA THR A 9 8.60 -17.68 -11.04
C THR A 9 9.74 -16.77 -10.59
N ALA A 10 9.94 -16.65 -9.27
CA ALA A 10 10.97 -15.84 -8.66
C ALA A 10 12.36 -16.15 -9.27
N PRO A 11 13.20 -15.12 -9.42
CA PRO A 11 14.60 -15.31 -9.76
C PRO A 11 15.32 -16.16 -8.69
N ASN A 12 16.48 -16.72 -9.01
CA ASN A 12 17.30 -17.47 -8.04
C ASN A 12 17.45 -16.68 -6.73
N ASP A 13 16.89 -17.22 -5.64
CA ASP A 13 16.93 -16.62 -4.31
C ASP A 13 18.29 -16.91 -3.66
N ALA A 14 18.90 -15.88 -3.05
CA ALA A 14 19.92 -16.14 -2.03
C ALA A 14 19.20 -16.43 -0.70
N PRO A 15 19.74 -17.32 0.15
CA PRO A 15 19.16 -17.57 1.46
C PRO A 15 19.05 -16.25 2.24
N ALA A 16 17.92 -16.06 2.93
CA ALA A 16 17.72 -14.93 3.82
C ALA A 16 18.86 -14.80 4.82
N SER A 17 19.11 -13.57 5.28
CA SER A 17 19.94 -13.34 6.46
C SER A 17 19.46 -14.20 7.63
N SER A 18 20.38 -14.51 8.55
CA SER A 18 19.96 -14.97 9.88
C SER A 18 18.92 -14.00 10.44
N PRO A 19 17.88 -14.51 11.13
CA PRO A 19 16.88 -13.64 11.71
C PRO A 19 17.57 -12.71 12.71
N ALA A 20 17.37 -11.40 12.56
CA ALA A 20 17.63 -10.49 13.65
C ALA A 20 16.58 -10.82 14.73
N ALA A 21 17.02 -11.37 15.85
CA ALA A 21 16.14 -11.74 16.95
C ALA A 21 15.71 -10.46 17.66
N GLY A 22 14.54 -9.92 17.30
CA GLY A 22 13.96 -8.75 17.97
C GLY A 22 13.64 -8.99 19.46
N GLY A 23 13.56 -10.25 19.88
CA GLY A 23 12.86 -10.62 21.10
C GLY A 23 11.35 -10.35 20.99
N ASP A 24 10.58 -10.89 21.95
CA ASP A 24 9.20 -10.48 22.22
C ASP A 24 8.25 -10.40 21.01
N GLY A 25 8.31 -11.38 20.10
CA GLY A 25 7.36 -11.52 18.99
C GLY A 25 7.71 -10.75 17.71
N TRP A 26 8.91 -10.18 17.59
CA TRP A 26 9.40 -9.60 16.33
C TRP A 26 10.45 -10.49 15.64
N THR A 27 10.31 -10.63 14.33
CA THR A 27 11.33 -11.28 13.48
C THR A 27 11.60 -10.41 12.27
N GLN A 28 12.86 -10.11 11.99
CA GLN A 28 13.27 -9.39 10.78
C GLN A 28 14.31 -10.19 9.99
N ARG A 29 14.09 -10.29 8.68
CA ARG A 29 14.99 -10.96 7.73
C ARG A 29 15.20 -10.08 6.50
N VAL A 30 16.41 -10.10 5.96
CA VAL A 30 16.71 -9.48 4.67
C VAL A 30 16.88 -10.58 3.64
N LEU A 31 16.03 -10.55 2.61
CA LEU A 31 16.04 -11.48 1.49
C LEU A 31 16.68 -10.79 0.30
N THR A 32 17.59 -11.47 -0.40
CA THR A 32 18.16 -10.94 -1.64
C THR A 32 17.56 -11.69 -2.83
N LEU A 33 16.86 -10.94 -3.68
CA LEU A 33 16.27 -11.39 -4.92
C LEU A 33 17.19 -10.98 -6.07
N ASN A 34 17.49 -11.90 -6.99
CA ASN A 34 18.38 -11.64 -8.12
C ASN A 34 17.62 -11.60 -9.45
N PRO A 35 16.73 -10.63 -9.69
CA PRO A 35 16.06 -10.52 -10.98
C PRO A 35 17.10 -10.35 -12.08
N LYS A 36 16.95 -11.11 -13.17
CA LYS A 36 17.91 -11.15 -14.28
C LYS A 36 17.44 -10.41 -15.52
N ARG A 37 16.18 -9.95 -15.52
CA ARG A 37 15.53 -9.24 -16.61
C ARG A 37 14.31 -8.51 -16.05
N ARG A 38 13.88 -7.47 -16.76
CA ARG A 38 12.60 -6.80 -16.56
C ARG A 38 11.43 -7.79 -16.64
N GLY A 39 10.39 -7.50 -15.87
CA GLY A 39 9.12 -8.20 -15.89
C GLY A 39 8.49 -8.36 -14.51
N ILE A 40 7.37 -9.07 -14.46
CA ILE A 40 6.63 -9.34 -13.23
C ILE A 40 6.77 -10.82 -12.83
N PHE A 41 7.18 -11.05 -11.58
CA PHE A 41 7.51 -12.37 -11.04
C PHE A 41 6.69 -12.70 -9.80
N ILE A 42 6.20 -13.93 -9.70
CA ILE A 42 5.56 -14.44 -8.49
C ILE A 42 6.65 -14.99 -7.56
N TRP A 43 6.68 -14.51 -6.33
CA TRP A 43 7.71 -14.87 -5.36
C TRP A 43 7.19 -15.32 -3.99
N THR A 44 5.90 -15.64 -3.90
CA THR A 44 5.23 -16.09 -2.67
C THR A 44 5.92 -17.28 -1.99
N ASP A 45 6.29 -18.32 -2.75
CA ASP A 45 6.92 -19.52 -2.16
C ASP A 45 8.37 -19.25 -1.74
N ALA A 46 9.09 -18.41 -2.50
CA ALA A 46 10.43 -17.97 -2.14
C ALA A 46 10.41 -17.21 -0.81
N LEU A 47 9.43 -16.32 -0.60
CA LEU A 47 9.23 -15.64 0.69
C LEU A 47 8.96 -16.66 1.81
N ARG A 48 8.01 -17.57 1.63
CA ARG A 48 7.64 -18.57 2.67
C ARG A 48 8.80 -19.47 3.07
N LYS A 49 9.62 -19.88 2.11
CA LYS A 49 10.84 -20.66 2.34
C LYS A 49 11.88 -19.88 3.16
N ASN A 50 12.00 -18.59 2.90
CA ASN A 50 13.01 -17.71 3.50
C ASN A 50 12.55 -17.04 4.81
N VAL A 51 11.25 -17.04 5.10
CA VAL A 51 10.65 -16.56 6.35
C VAL A 51 9.79 -17.67 6.96
N PRO A 52 10.39 -18.78 7.44
CA PRO A 52 9.66 -19.92 7.98
C PRO A 52 8.84 -19.58 9.24
N GLU A 53 9.14 -18.48 9.92
CA GLU A 53 8.42 -18.00 11.10
C GLU A 53 6.95 -17.67 10.82
N ILE A 54 6.59 -17.42 9.55
CA ILE A 54 5.19 -17.28 9.12
C ILE A 54 4.38 -18.50 9.52
N ALA A 55 4.95 -19.72 9.44
CA ALA A 55 4.24 -20.96 9.71
C ALA A 55 3.83 -21.13 11.19
N SER A 56 4.57 -20.51 12.12
CA SER A 56 4.26 -20.52 13.55
C SER A 56 3.36 -19.36 13.99
N CYS A 57 3.30 -18.29 13.22
CA CYS A 57 2.50 -17.10 13.53
C CYS A 57 1.00 -17.36 13.27
N LYS A 58 0.21 -17.44 14.34
CA LYS A 58 -1.25 -17.65 14.30
C LYS A 58 -2.00 -16.36 13.98
N ALA A 59 -1.47 -15.21 14.37
CA ALA A 59 -2.04 -13.90 14.11
C ALA A 59 -0.95 -12.84 14.15
N GLY A 60 -0.87 -12.00 13.12
CA GLY A 60 0.17 -10.99 13.03
C GLY A 60 0.09 -10.20 11.73
N VAL A 61 1.12 -9.41 11.48
CA VAL A 61 1.31 -8.70 10.20
C VAL A 61 2.77 -8.83 9.77
N LEU A 62 2.96 -9.12 8.50
CA LEU A 62 4.24 -9.11 7.82
C LEU A 62 4.33 -7.85 6.98
N ASN A 63 5.25 -6.95 7.33
CA ASN A 63 5.68 -5.88 6.44
C ASN A 63 6.75 -6.43 5.48
N LEU A 64 6.55 -6.20 4.19
CA LEU A 64 7.53 -6.44 3.14
C LEU A 64 7.95 -5.10 2.55
N PHE A 65 9.23 -4.75 2.69
CA PHE A 65 9.77 -3.52 2.17
C PHE A 65 10.90 -3.78 1.18
N LEU A 66 10.69 -3.40 -0.08
CA LEU A 66 11.64 -3.56 -1.16
C LEU A 66 12.61 -2.37 -1.21
N ARG A 67 13.90 -2.66 -1.08
CA ARG A 67 14.99 -1.69 -1.21
C ARG A 67 15.43 -1.56 -2.68
N SER A 68 14.56 -0.98 -3.49
CA SER A 68 14.81 -0.64 -4.90
C SER A 68 14.04 0.61 -5.28
N THR A 69 14.62 1.44 -6.15
CA THR A 69 13.92 2.62 -6.69
C THR A 69 13.24 2.32 -8.02
N THR A 70 13.54 1.19 -8.66
CA THR A 70 13.06 0.82 -10.01
C THR A 70 12.28 -0.48 -10.05
N ALA A 71 11.89 -0.99 -8.88
CA ALA A 71 11.10 -2.20 -8.73
C ALA A 71 10.04 -1.98 -7.66
N ALA A 72 8.97 -2.76 -7.67
CA ALA A 72 7.83 -2.62 -6.78
C ALA A 72 7.28 -3.97 -6.30
N LEU A 73 6.46 -3.92 -5.25
CA LEU A 73 5.74 -5.06 -4.72
C LEU A 73 4.24 -4.88 -4.97
N SER A 74 3.57 -5.95 -5.39
CA SER A 74 2.11 -5.96 -5.55
C SER A 74 1.54 -7.30 -5.14
N VAL A 75 0.21 -7.37 -5.01
CA VAL A 75 -0.54 -8.62 -4.86
C VAL A 75 -1.53 -8.69 -6.01
N ASN A 76 -1.44 -9.74 -6.81
CA ASN A 76 -2.39 -9.95 -7.90
C ASN A 76 -2.58 -11.44 -8.19
N GLU A 77 -3.34 -11.76 -9.24
CA GLU A 77 -3.73 -13.12 -9.58
C GLU A 77 -2.54 -14.03 -9.88
N ASN A 78 -2.56 -15.24 -9.33
CA ASN A 78 -1.54 -16.26 -9.44
C ASN A 78 -2.09 -17.54 -10.09
N ALA A 79 -3.21 -17.43 -10.81
CA ALA A 79 -3.86 -18.55 -11.50
C ALA A 79 -3.46 -18.63 -12.97
N ASP A 80 -3.39 -17.47 -13.64
CA ASP A 80 -3.12 -17.35 -15.07
C ASP A 80 -1.74 -16.69 -15.32
N PRO A 81 -0.84 -17.33 -16.10
CA PRO A 81 0.45 -16.73 -16.41
C PRO A 81 0.38 -15.44 -17.24
N ASP A 82 -0.67 -15.23 -18.03
CA ASP A 82 -0.80 -14.09 -18.96
C ASP A 82 -1.01 -12.77 -18.20
N VAL A 83 -1.62 -12.82 -17.02
CA VAL A 83 -1.85 -11.65 -16.12
C VAL A 83 -0.57 -10.86 -15.89
N ARG A 84 0.59 -11.51 -15.77
CA ARG A 84 1.87 -10.83 -15.50
C ARG A 84 2.35 -10.02 -16.71
N THR A 85 2.24 -10.59 -17.91
CA THR A 85 2.63 -9.90 -19.14
C THR A 85 1.64 -8.78 -19.45
N ASP A 86 0.34 -9.02 -19.26
CA ASP A 86 -0.69 -8.00 -19.45
C ASP A 86 -0.56 -6.84 -18.47
N LEU A 87 -0.25 -7.14 -17.20
CA LEU A 87 -0.02 -6.11 -16.18
C LEU A 87 1.23 -5.29 -16.49
N GLU A 88 2.30 -5.92 -16.96
CA GLU A 88 3.50 -5.20 -17.42
C GLU A 88 3.17 -4.26 -18.59
N ASN A 89 2.48 -4.76 -19.62
CA ASN A 89 2.05 -3.98 -20.77
C ASN A 89 1.16 -2.80 -20.38
N ALA A 90 0.25 -3.00 -19.41
CA ALA A 90 -0.60 -1.94 -18.89
C ALA A 90 0.19 -0.87 -18.16
N LEU A 91 1.10 -1.25 -17.25
CA LEU A 91 1.90 -0.31 -16.47
C LEU A 91 2.84 0.51 -17.37
N ASP A 92 3.35 -0.09 -18.45
CA ASP A 92 4.10 0.62 -19.50
C ASP A 92 3.25 1.63 -20.27
N ARG A 93 1.94 1.38 -20.37
CA ARG A 93 1.03 2.31 -21.04
C ARG A 93 0.60 3.46 -20.12
N VAL A 94 0.46 3.18 -18.82
CA VAL A 94 0.12 4.18 -17.78
C VAL A 94 1.29 5.14 -17.55
N VAL A 95 2.50 4.60 -17.38
CA VAL A 95 3.72 5.41 -17.25
C VAL A 95 4.68 5.02 -18.39
N PRO A 96 4.61 5.71 -19.54
CA PRO A 96 5.41 5.37 -20.70
C PRO A 96 6.88 5.75 -20.53
N GLY A 97 7.72 5.05 -21.28
CA GLY A 97 9.15 5.28 -21.36
C GLY A 97 9.97 4.09 -20.86
N THR A 98 11.28 4.18 -21.04
CA THR A 98 12.22 3.08 -20.77
C THR A 98 13.45 3.53 -19.99
N ASP A 99 13.56 4.81 -19.67
CA ASP A 99 14.69 5.29 -18.88
C ASP A 99 14.49 4.97 -17.38
N VAL A 100 15.54 5.24 -16.60
CA VAL A 100 15.55 4.95 -15.17
C VAL A 100 14.56 5.82 -14.38
N LEU A 101 14.27 7.04 -14.84
CA LEU A 101 13.29 7.92 -14.22
C LEU A 101 11.86 7.39 -14.47
N ASP A 102 11.59 6.84 -15.65
CA ASP A 102 10.32 6.16 -15.98
C ASP A 102 10.12 4.90 -15.14
N ALA A 103 11.17 4.11 -14.95
CA ALA A 103 11.17 2.95 -14.06
C ALA A 103 10.92 3.37 -12.60
N THR A 104 11.52 4.49 -12.17
CA THR A 104 11.33 5.05 -10.83
C THR A 104 9.90 5.53 -10.61
N ALA A 105 9.30 6.20 -11.59
CA ALA A 105 7.91 6.61 -11.53
C ALA A 105 6.94 5.41 -11.48
N ARG A 106 7.19 4.35 -12.27
CA ARG A 106 6.41 3.09 -12.20
C ARG A 106 6.52 2.43 -10.83
N SER A 107 7.71 2.41 -10.23
CA SER A 107 7.90 1.90 -8.87
C SER A 107 7.07 2.68 -7.85
N ALA A 108 7.07 4.02 -7.92
CA ALA A 108 6.29 4.86 -7.02
C ALA A 108 4.76 4.73 -7.21
N PHE A 109 4.28 4.44 -8.43
CA PHE A 109 2.86 4.18 -8.70
C PHE A 109 2.37 2.86 -8.10
N VAL A 110 3.21 1.83 -8.05
CA VAL A 110 2.82 0.50 -7.52
C VAL A 110 3.16 0.37 -6.03
N GLY A 111 4.26 0.98 -5.59
CA GLY A 111 4.71 0.98 -4.20
C GLY A 111 5.74 -0.11 -3.88
N VAL A 112 6.57 0.18 -2.87
CA VAL A 112 7.66 -0.71 -2.41
C VAL A 112 7.40 -1.32 -1.03
N SER A 113 6.32 -0.91 -0.36
CA SER A 113 5.93 -1.37 0.97
C SER A 113 4.57 -2.06 0.90
N LEU A 114 4.50 -3.26 1.46
CA LEU A 114 3.27 -4.06 1.51
C LEU A 114 3.12 -4.72 2.88
N ASP A 115 2.04 -4.37 3.57
CA ASP A 115 1.66 -5.00 4.83
C ASP A 115 0.68 -6.15 4.55
N VAL A 116 0.99 -7.37 5.00
CA VAL A 116 0.19 -8.57 4.76
C VAL A 116 -0.17 -9.21 6.09
N PRO A 117 -1.47 -9.33 6.45
CA PRO A 117 -1.88 -10.10 7.63
C PRO A 117 -1.40 -11.55 7.57
N VAL A 118 -0.98 -12.07 8.71
CA VAL A 118 -0.69 -13.49 8.91
C VAL A 118 -1.77 -14.09 9.80
N GLN A 119 -2.38 -15.18 9.35
CA GLN A 119 -3.47 -15.87 10.05
C GLN A 119 -3.26 -17.39 9.94
N GLY A 120 -3.25 -18.08 11.08
CA GLY A 120 -3.15 -19.54 11.13
C GLY A 120 -1.92 -20.12 10.42
N GLY A 121 -0.78 -19.45 10.52
CA GLY A 121 0.47 -19.89 9.90
C GLY A 121 0.61 -19.54 8.42
N LYS A 122 -0.26 -18.67 7.88
CA LYS A 122 -0.33 -18.35 6.44
C LYS A 122 -0.52 -16.86 6.23
N LEU A 123 0.03 -16.34 5.12
CA LEU A 123 -0.37 -15.03 4.61
C LEU A 123 -1.87 -15.06 4.29
N ALA A 124 -2.63 -14.06 4.75
CA ALA A 124 -4.08 -13.98 4.59
C ALA A 124 -4.51 -13.56 3.18
N LEU A 125 -3.82 -14.04 2.16
CA LEU A 125 -4.14 -13.81 0.75
C LEU A 125 -5.41 -14.57 0.35
N GLY A 126 -6.14 -14.04 -0.62
CA GLY A 126 -7.25 -14.72 -1.30
C GLY A 126 -6.77 -15.95 -2.10
N THR A 127 -7.71 -16.80 -2.51
CA THR A 127 -7.43 -18.07 -3.20
C THR A 127 -6.47 -17.94 -4.37
N TRP A 128 -6.63 -16.87 -5.16
CA TRP A 128 -5.85 -16.62 -6.37
C TRP A 128 -4.78 -15.56 -6.17
N GLN A 129 -4.62 -14.97 -4.99
CA GLN A 129 -3.63 -13.92 -4.79
C GLN A 129 -2.23 -14.50 -4.59
N GLY A 130 -1.24 -13.89 -5.24
CA GLY A 130 0.17 -14.13 -5.03
C GLY A 130 0.94 -12.81 -4.91
N LEU A 131 2.11 -12.88 -4.26
CA LEU A 131 3.02 -11.74 -4.15
C LEU A 131 3.81 -11.60 -5.46
N TYR A 132 3.74 -10.40 -6.02
CA TYR A 132 4.44 -10.01 -7.24
C TYR A 132 5.65 -9.14 -6.89
N LEU A 133 6.75 -9.38 -7.60
CA LEU A 133 7.88 -8.48 -7.75
C LEU A 133 7.84 -7.93 -9.17
N CYS A 134 7.66 -6.61 -9.31
CA CYS A 134 7.68 -5.92 -10.59
C CYS A 134 9.08 -5.29 -10.76
N GLU A 135 9.82 -5.68 -11.79
CA GLU A 135 11.19 -5.20 -12.05
C GLU A 135 11.25 -4.48 -13.39
N TRP A 136 11.80 -3.26 -13.43
CA TRP A 136 11.91 -2.46 -14.66
C TRP A 136 13.33 -2.09 -15.08
N ALA A 137 14.36 -2.38 -14.27
CA ALA A 137 15.76 -2.02 -14.53
C ALA A 137 16.64 -3.19 -15.03
N ASP A 138 16.03 -4.21 -15.63
CA ASP A 138 16.72 -5.34 -16.26
C ASP A 138 17.74 -6.07 -15.37
N GLY A 139 17.50 -6.07 -14.05
CA GLY A 139 18.37 -6.78 -13.10
C GLY A 139 19.75 -6.16 -12.94
N ALA A 140 19.86 -4.83 -13.13
CA ALA A 140 21.11 -4.10 -12.97
C ALA A 140 21.79 -4.38 -11.60
N GLU A 141 21.00 -4.56 -10.54
CA GLU A 141 21.48 -4.92 -9.20
C GLU A 141 20.50 -5.88 -8.50
N PRO A 142 20.99 -6.78 -7.61
CA PRO A 142 20.12 -7.56 -6.74
C PRO A 142 19.23 -6.66 -5.88
N CYS A 143 17.96 -6.99 -5.82
CA CYS A 143 16.99 -6.30 -4.97
C CYS A 143 16.94 -6.95 -3.58
N GLN A 144 16.89 -6.14 -2.53
CA GLN A 144 16.69 -6.64 -1.17
C GLN A 144 15.26 -6.40 -0.70
N VAL A 145 14.64 -7.41 -0.10
CA VAL A 145 13.37 -7.24 0.62
C VAL A 145 13.62 -7.44 2.10
N VAL A 146 13.31 -6.42 2.89
CA VAL A 146 13.26 -6.51 4.35
C VAL A 146 11.88 -7.04 4.72
N ALA A 147 11.83 -8.25 5.27
CA ALA A 147 10.64 -8.87 5.79
C ALA A 147 10.62 -8.71 7.31
N THR A 148 9.68 -7.93 7.83
CA THR A 148 9.50 -7.68 9.26
C THR A 148 8.16 -8.24 9.72
N LEU A 149 8.18 -9.30 10.51
CA LEU A 149 7.01 -9.97 11.06
C LEU A 149 6.81 -9.55 12.52
N VAL A 150 5.61 -9.06 12.84
CA VAL A 150 5.11 -9.01 14.21
C VAL A 150 4.18 -10.20 14.45
N ASP A 151 4.49 -11.01 15.46
CA ASP A 151 3.74 -12.18 15.88
C ASP A 151 2.86 -11.85 17.09
N ALA A 152 1.62 -11.47 16.82
CA ALA A 152 0.61 -11.20 17.84
C ALA A 152 -0.21 -12.46 18.20
N SER A 153 0.37 -13.66 18.11
CA SER A 153 -0.33 -14.94 18.35
C SER A 153 -0.93 -15.09 19.75
N ASP A 154 -0.43 -14.35 20.74
CA ASP A 154 -1.02 -14.30 22.08
C ASP A 154 -2.44 -13.72 22.07
N ASP A 155 -2.80 -12.99 21.00
CA ASP A 155 -4.14 -12.50 20.76
C ASP A 155 -4.64 -12.73 19.33
N VAL A 156 -4.93 -14.00 19.00
CA VAL A 156 -5.51 -14.36 17.69
C VAL A 156 -6.85 -13.68 17.34
N ARG A 157 -7.50 -12.98 18.27
CA ARG A 157 -8.77 -12.29 18.02
C ARG A 157 -8.58 -10.86 17.52
N CYS A 158 -7.33 -10.38 17.47
CA CYS A 158 -6.96 -9.12 16.84
C CYS A 158 -6.99 -9.22 15.31
N THR A 159 -6.97 -10.44 14.76
CA THR A 159 -7.17 -10.73 13.34
C THR A 159 -8.56 -11.30 13.09
N ARG A 160 -9.22 -10.85 12.01
CA ARG A 160 -10.52 -11.33 11.57
C ARG A 160 -10.64 -11.21 10.06
N ASN A 161 -11.51 -12.03 9.47
CA ASN A 161 -11.98 -11.80 8.12
C ASN A 161 -13.42 -11.36 8.17
N VAL A 162 -13.73 -10.28 7.46
CA VAL A 162 -15.09 -9.74 7.34
C VAL A 162 -15.49 -9.70 5.89
N THR A 163 -16.79 -9.71 5.63
CA THR A 163 -17.32 -9.53 4.28
C THR A 163 -17.86 -8.13 4.14
N VAL A 164 -17.31 -7.38 3.19
CA VAL A 164 -17.81 -6.08 2.77
C VAL A 164 -18.44 -6.26 1.39
N ARG A 165 -19.62 -5.67 1.17
CA ARG A 165 -20.34 -5.84 -0.09
C ARG A 165 -20.45 -4.51 -0.83
N ALA A 166 -19.87 -4.44 -2.01
CA ALA A 166 -20.20 -3.39 -2.96
C ALA A 166 -21.57 -3.67 -3.60
N PRO A 167 -22.42 -2.66 -3.83
CA PRO A 167 -23.71 -2.85 -4.50
C PRO A 167 -23.55 -3.16 -6.00
N ARG A 168 -22.50 -2.63 -6.62
CA ARG A 168 -22.17 -2.72 -8.06
C ARG A 168 -20.71 -2.32 -8.27
N ARG A 169 -20.23 -2.35 -9.51
CA ARG A 169 -19.02 -1.63 -9.90
C ARG A 169 -19.03 -0.18 -9.42
N GLY A 170 -17.87 0.29 -8.98
CA GLY A 170 -17.58 1.66 -8.58
C GLY A 170 -16.84 1.77 -7.25
N CYS A 171 -16.63 3.01 -6.81
CA CYS A 171 -16.00 3.32 -5.54
C CYS A 171 -17.08 3.52 -4.45
N HIS A 172 -16.98 2.78 -3.36
CA HIS A 172 -17.97 2.78 -2.28
C HIS A 172 -17.32 3.12 -0.96
N LEU A 173 -17.85 4.11 -0.25
CA LEU A 173 -17.48 4.36 1.13
C LEU A 173 -17.91 3.17 1.99
N VAL A 174 -16.98 2.59 2.73
CA VAL A 174 -17.20 1.41 3.59
C VAL A 174 -16.66 1.63 5.02
N GLN A 175 -16.60 2.89 5.46
CA GLN A 175 -16.04 3.27 6.76
C GLN A 175 -16.78 2.59 7.92
N ASP A 176 -18.11 2.54 7.87
CA ASP A 176 -18.92 1.94 8.94
C ASP A 176 -18.68 0.42 9.02
N GLU A 177 -18.64 -0.29 7.89
CA GLU A 177 -18.33 -1.72 7.84
C GLU A 177 -16.92 -2.02 8.37
N VAL A 178 -15.97 -1.13 8.09
CA VAL A 178 -14.60 -1.21 8.61
C VAL A 178 -14.57 -0.98 10.12
N ASP A 179 -15.24 0.05 10.62
CA ASP A 179 -15.30 0.32 12.06
C ASP A 179 -15.99 -0.82 12.83
N ASP A 180 -17.05 -1.41 12.26
CA ASP A 180 -17.71 -2.59 12.80
C ASP A 180 -16.81 -3.83 12.78
N ALA A 181 -15.98 -4.00 11.74
CA ALA A 181 -15.01 -5.08 11.66
C ALA A 181 -13.96 -5.01 12.79
N PHE A 182 -13.50 -3.80 13.13
CA PHE A 182 -12.53 -3.58 14.20
C PHE A 182 -13.14 -3.50 15.59
N LYS A 183 -14.44 -3.21 15.72
CA LYS A 183 -15.12 -3.03 17.01
C LYS A 183 -14.86 -4.17 18.03
N PRO A 184 -14.94 -5.46 17.68
CA PRO A 184 -14.69 -6.53 18.66
C PRO A 184 -13.25 -6.57 19.19
N ALA A 185 -12.27 -6.26 18.33
CA ALA A 185 -10.86 -6.18 18.73
C ALA A 185 -10.65 -4.91 19.57
N ARG A 186 -11.16 -3.76 19.10
CA ARG A 186 -11.09 -2.47 19.77
C ARG A 186 -11.65 -2.52 21.19
N ASP A 187 -12.89 -2.97 21.36
CA ASP A 187 -13.58 -3.00 22.64
C ASP A 187 -12.86 -3.88 23.68
N ARG A 188 -12.06 -4.84 23.23
CA ARG A 188 -11.29 -5.72 24.11
C ARG A 188 -9.93 -5.14 24.46
N THR A 189 -9.24 -4.59 23.46
CA THR A 189 -7.89 -4.03 23.60
C THR A 189 -7.90 -2.70 24.33
N PHE A 190 -8.77 -1.78 23.92
CA PHE A 190 -8.80 -0.40 24.40
C PHE A 190 -9.85 -0.27 25.50
N LYS A 191 -9.42 -0.43 26.76
CA LYS A 191 -10.31 -0.34 27.92
C LYS A 191 -10.23 1.03 28.58
N PRO A 192 -11.37 1.65 28.99
CA PRO A 192 -11.35 2.96 29.65
C PRO A 192 -10.61 3.00 30.99
N ASP A 193 -10.46 1.86 31.65
CA ASP A 193 -9.81 1.70 32.95
C ASP A 193 -8.31 1.36 32.86
N ARG A 194 -7.73 1.39 31.64
CA ARG A 194 -6.32 1.04 31.39
C ARG A 194 -5.59 2.15 30.65
N THR A 195 -4.28 2.24 30.90
CA THR A 195 -3.38 3.02 30.06
C THR A 195 -3.16 2.28 28.74
N ASN A 196 -3.97 2.62 27.74
CA ASN A 196 -3.82 2.07 26.39
C ASN A 196 -2.71 2.80 25.62
N LYS A 197 -2.10 2.12 24.66
CA LYS A 197 -1.15 2.70 23.72
C LYS A 197 -1.76 2.75 22.31
N PRO A 198 -1.44 3.78 21.50
CA PRO A 198 -1.85 3.82 20.09
C PRO A 198 -1.25 2.65 19.31
N GLY A 199 -1.82 2.34 18.14
CA GLY A 199 -1.42 1.18 17.35
C GLY A 199 -1.67 1.36 15.86
N LEU A 200 -1.81 0.25 15.14
CA LEU A 200 -2.12 0.22 13.71
C LEU A 200 -3.31 -0.70 13.42
N ALA A 201 -4.14 -0.32 12.46
CA ALA A 201 -5.16 -1.16 11.85
C ALA A 201 -4.75 -1.46 10.41
N ASN A 202 -4.56 -2.73 10.07
CA ASN A 202 -4.30 -3.17 8.71
C ASN A 202 -5.56 -3.84 8.12
N LEU A 203 -5.87 -3.51 6.87
CA LEU A 203 -6.92 -4.12 6.07
C LEU A 203 -6.31 -4.65 4.78
N LEU A 204 -6.53 -5.92 4.45
CA LEU A 204 -6.16 -6.49 3.17
C LEU A 204 -7.40 -7.08 2.49
N ILE A 205 -7.76 -6.56 1.32
CA ILE A 205 -8.82 -7.16 0.51
C ILE A 205 -8.31 -8.43 -0.18
N ARG A 206 -9.02 -9.53 0.03
CA ARG A 206 -8.67 -10.87 -0.46
C ARG A 206 -9.23 -11.12 -1.86
N HIS A 207 -8.99 -10.18 -2.77
CA HIS A 207 -9.47 -10.21 -4.15
C HIS A 207 -8.43 -9.62 -5.11
N THR A 208 -8.39 -10.10 -6.35
CA THR A 208 -7.39 -9.70 -7.36
C THR A 208 -7.86 -8.54 -8.24
N SER A 209 -9.18 -8.28 -8.27
CA SER A 209 -9.82 -7.28 -9.12
C SER A 209 -10.66 -6.26 -8.33
N ALA A 210 -10.35 -6.07 -7.04
CA ALA A 210 -10.94 -5.03 -6.20
C ALA A 210 -9.87 -4.48 -5.25
N SER A 211 -9.93 -3.19 -4.94
CA SER A 211 -8.91 -2.50 -4.13
C SER A 211 -9.51 -1.74 -2.95
N LEU A 212 -8.62 -1.31 -2.05
CA LEU A 212 -8.93 -0.43 -0.93
C LEU A 212 -8.11 0.85 -1.06
N THR A 213 -8.72 2.01 -0.83
CA THR A 213 -8.01 3.30 -0.77
C THR A 213 -8.65 4.21 0.27
N LEU A 214 -7.96 5.27 0.67
CA LEU A 214 -8.54 6.37 1.44
C LEU A 214 -8.76 7.55 0.51
N ASN A 215 -9.97 8.09 0.50
CA ASN A 215 -10.31 9.27 -0.29
C ASN A 215 -11.36 10.11 0.45
N GLU A 216 -11.80 11.19 -0.17
CA GLU A 216 -12.74 12.15 0.39
C GLU A 216 -14.08 11.53 0.75
N ASN A 217 -14.59 11.88 1.92
CA ASN A 217 -15.85 11.40 2.45
C ASN A 217 -16.84 12.55 2.72
N ALA A 218 -16.50 13.79 2.35
CA ALA A 218 -17.42 14.91 2.51
C ALA A 218 -18.42 14.98 1.36
N ASP A 219 -17.94 14.80 0.12
CA ASP A 219 -18.75 14.88 -1.09
C ASP A 219 -19.00 13.50 -1.72
N PRO A 220 -20.26 13.06 -1.88
CA PRO A 220 -20.57 11.82 -2.57
C PRO A 220 -20.10 11.75 -4.03
N THR A 221 -19.91 12.87 -4.75
CA THR A 221 -19.55 12.83 -6.18
C THR A 221 -18.11 12.38 -6.42
N ALA A 222 -17.21 12.59 -5.45
CA ALA A 222 -15.81 12.13 -5.50
C ALA A 222 -15.69 10.62 -5.79
N ARG A 223 -16.68 9.82 -5.34
CA ARG A 223 -16.76 8.38 -5.64
C ARG A 223 -16.96 8.08 -7.12
N GLY A 224 -17.91 8.76 -7.75
CA GLY A 224 -18.20 8.58 -9.17
C GLY A 224 -17.08 9.11 -10.03
N ASP A 225 -16.49 10.24 -9.62
CA ASP A 225 -15.35 10.84 -10.31
C ASP A 225 -14.10 9.96 -10.25
N LEU A 226 -13.81 9.35 -9.10
CA LEU A 226 -12.72 8.39 -8.98
C LEU A 226 -12.96 7.16 -9.87
N GLU A 227 -14.18 6.61 -9.90
CA GLU A 227 -14.55 5.51 -10.80
C GLU A 227 -14.34 5.91 -12.28
N ASN A 228 -14.81 7.08 -12.68
CA ASN A 228 -14.67 7.59 -14.05
C ASN A 228 -13.20 7.78 -14.44
N ALA A 229 -12.39 8.36 -13.55
CA ALA A 229 -10.95 8.51 -13.77
C ALA A 229 -10.26 7.16 -13.93
N LEU A 230 -10.53 6.18 -13.07
CA LEU A 230 -9.95 4.84 -13.18
C LEU A 230 -10.33 4.17 -14.50
N ASN A 231 -11.57 4.35 -14.95
CA ASN A 231 -12.04 3.86 -16.25
C ASN A 231 -11.37 4.57 -17.43
N ARG A 232 -10.90 5.81 -17.25
CA ARG A 232 -10.15 6.55 -18.27
C ARG A 232 -8.67 6.17 -18.30
N ILE A 233 -8.07 5.92 -17.13
CA ILE A 233 -6.67 5.50 -16.97
C ILE A 233 -6.46 4.09 -17.52
N VAL A 234 -7.36 3.16 -17.16
CA VAL A 234 -7.32 1.77 -17.60
C VAL A 234 -8.68 1.41 -18.22
N PRO A 235 -8.84 1.70 -19.52
CA PRO A 235 -10.12 1.58 -20.18
C PRO A 235 -10.36 0.17 -20.73
N GLU A 236 -11.62 -0.23 -20.82
CA GLU A 236 -12.02 -1.59 -21.23
C GLU A 236 -11.63 -1.96 -22.65
N GLU A 237 -11.43 -0.98 -23.55
CA GLU A 237 -10.94 -1.29 -24.90
C GLU A 237 -9.59 -2.01 -24.92
N TRP A 238 -8.76 -1.86 -23.88
CA TRP A 238 -7.47 -2.55 -23.76
C TRP A 238 -7.62 -4.07 -23.76
N HIS A 239 -8.79 -4.59 -23.34
CA HIS A 239 -9.12 -6.00 -23.46
C HIS A 239 -8.95 -6.54 -24.89
N SER A 240 -9.27 -5.72 -25.90
CA SER A 240 -9.21 -6.13 -27.31
C SER A 240 -7.89 -5.81 -28.01
N THR A 241 -7.05 -4.96 -27.42
CA THR A 241 -5.85 -4.42 -28.08
C THR A 241 -4.55 -4.70 -27.34
N LEU A 242 -4.61 -4.96 -26.03
CA LEU A 242 -3.44 -5.03 -25.15
C LEU A 242 -3.34 -6.35 -24.37
N PHE A 243 -4.48 -6.97 -24.05
CA PHE A 243 -4.54 -8.10 -23.12
C PHE A 243 -4.78 -9.45 -23.78
N SER A 244 -4.18 -10.47 -23.18
CA SER A 244 -4.37 -11.87 -23.52
C SER A 244 -5.25 -12.60 -22.50
N HIS A 245 -5.23 -12.16 -21.23
CA HIS A 245 -6.13 -12.59 -20.17
C HIS A 245 -7.50 -11.94 -20.34
N VAL A 246 -8.39 -12.65 -21.03
CA VAL A 246 -9.69 -12.14 -21.50
C VAL A 246 -10.87 -13.05 -21.13
N GLU A 247 -10.64 -14.11 -20.35
CA GLU A 247 -11.62 -15.18 -20.15
C GLU A 247 -12.88 -14.73 -19.39
N GLU A 248 -12.79 -13.77 -18.48
CA GLU A 248 -13.94 -13.31 -17.68
C GLU A 248 -14.56 -11.98 -18.16
N GLY A 249 -14.23 -11.55 -19.38
CA GLY A 249 -14.85 -10.40 -20.04
C GLY A 249 -13.98 -9.12 -20.09
N PRO A 250 -14.52 -8.02 -20.64
CA PRO A 250 -13.75 -6.81 -20.96
C PRO A 250 -13.21 -6.06 -19.74
N ASP A 251 -13.87 -6.20 -18.60
CA ASP A 251 -13.49 -5.56 -17.34
C ASP A 251 -12.52 -6.40 -16.50
N ASP A 252 -12.14 -7.59 -16.97
CA ASP A 252 -11.34 -8.55 -16.20
C ASP A 252 -9.92 -8.05 -15.92
N MET A 253 -9.05 -8.10 -16.92
CA MET A 253 -7.67 -7.64 -16.77
C MET A 253 -7.57 -6.15 -16.41
N THR A 254 -8.50 -5.31 -16.87
CA THR A 254 -8.51 -3.89 -16.46
C THR A 254 -8.73 -3.72 -14.96
N ALA A 255 -9.55 -4.57 -14.34
CA ALA A 255 -9.76 -4.57 -12.90
C ALA A 255 -8.51 -5.04 -12.13
N HIS A 256 -7.76 -6.01 -12.66
CA HIS A 256 -6.46 -6.41 -12.11
C HIS A 256 -5.46 -5.25 -12.13
N VAL A 257 -5.37 -4.51 -13.24
CA VAL A 257 -4.48 -3.33 -13.34
C VAL A 257 -4.92 -2.24 -12.34
N LYS A 258 -6.22 -1.89 -12.29
CA LYS A 258 -6.74 -0.90 -11.33
C LYS A 258 -6.49 -1.31 -9.88
N SER A 259 -6.59 -2.61 -9.58
CA SER A 259 -6.25 -3.15 -8.27
C SER A 259 -4.77 -3.00 -7.93
N THR A 260 -3.87 -3.17 -8.91
CA THR A 260 -2.43 -2.94 -8.72
C THR A 260 -2.09 -1.46 -8.55
N LEU A 261 -2.78 -0.55 -9.25
CA LEU A 261 -2.56 0.90 -9.13
C LEU A 261 -3.04 1.48 -7.79
N LEU A 262 -4.13 0.97 -7.22
CA LEU A 262 -4.65 1.45 -5.93
C LEU A 262 -4.12 0.65 -4.73
N GLY A 263 -3.72 -0.59 -4.95
CA GLY A 263 -3.29 -1.52 -3.90
C GLY A 263 -4.44 -2.29 -3.24
N CYS A 264 -4.07 -3.39 -2.58
CA CYS A 264 -5.02 -4.26 -1.86
C CYS A 264 -4.89 -4.17 -0.33
N SER A 265 -3.90 -3.43 0.19
CA SER A 265 -3.59 -3.35 1.61
C SER A 265 -3.55 -1.90 2.07
N LEU A 266 -4.22 -1.62 3.18
CA LEU A 266 -4.29 -0.30 3.79
C LEU A 266 -3.91 -0.41 5.27
N THR A 267 -2.94 0.39 5.71
CA THR A 267 -2.55 0.49 7.12
C THR A 267 -2.87 1.89 7.63
N VAL A 268 -3.69 1.98 8.69
CA VAL A 268 -4.16 3.23 9.28
C VAL A 268 -3.73 3.30 10.75
N PRO A 269 -3.13 4.40 11.22
CA PRO A 269 -2.83 4.57 12.63
C PRO A 269 -4.10 4.63 13.46
N VAL A 270 -4.10 3.99 14.64
CA VAL A 270 -5.16 4.12 15.64
C VAL A 270 -4.65 4.83 16.88
N ASP A 271 -5.51 5.61 17.54
CA ASP A 271 -5.16 6.31 18.78
C ASP A 271 -5.26 5.39 20.02
N ALA A 272 -5.01 5.95 21.21
CA ALA A 272 -5.12 5.23 22.48
C ALA A 272 -6.57 4.91 22.91
N HIS A 273 -7.56 5.28 22.10
CA HIS A 273 -8.96 4.86 22.23
C HIS A 273 -9.35 3.82 21.18
N GLY A 274 -8.41 3.47 20.29
CA GLY A 274 -8.60 2.53 19.19
C GLY A 274 -9.42 3.11 18.03
N ALA A 275 -9.57 4.43 17.96
CA ALA A 275 -10.17 5.10 16.81
C ALA A 275 -9.13 5.28 15.71
N MET A 276 -9.53 5.05 14.45
CA MET A 276 -8.66 5.34 13.30
C MET A 276 -8.37 6.83 13.22
N LYS A 277 -7.11 7.18 13.00
CA LYS A 277 -6.63 8.57 12.83
C LYS A 277 -6.64 8.97 11.36
N THR A 278 -7.79 8.81 10.71
CA THR A 278 -8.01 9.37 9.38
C THR A 278 -7.98 10.90 9.45
N GLY A 279 -7.65 11.54 8.33
CA GLY A 279 -7.84 12.99 8.16
C GLY A 279 -9.33 13.36 8.16
N THR A 280 -9.62 14.65 8.37
CA THR A 280 -10.99 15.18 8.53
C THR A 280 -11.97 14.66 7.48
N TRP A 281 -11.51 14.56 6.23
CA TRP A 281 -12.32 14.14 5.09
C TRP A 281 -11.95 12.76 4.57
N GLN A 282 -11.00 12.04 5.17
CA GLN A 282 -10.61 10.72 4.68
C GLN A 282 -11.61 9.65 5.16
N GLY A 283 -12.07 8.82 4.24
CA GLY A 283 -12.84 7.61 4.51
C GLY A 283 -12.37 6.42 3.68
N VAL A 284 -12.54 5.21 4.21
CA VAL A 284 -12.13 3.97 3.52
C VAL A 284 -13.08 3.68 2.37
N TYR A 285 -12.51 3.53 1.18
CA TYR A 285 -13.23 3.17 -0.04
C TYR A 285 -12.94 1.71 -0.41
N LEU A 286 -13.99 0.96 -0.72
CA LEU A 286 -13.93 -0.27 -1.50
C LEU A 286 -14.15 0.07 -2.97
N CYS A 287 -13.13 -0.15 -3.80
CA CYS A 287 -13.22 0.04 -5.24
C CYS A 287 -13.51 -1.31 -5.92
N GLU A 288 -14.76 -1.50 -6.32
CA GLU A 288 -15.21 -2.65 -7.09
C GLU A 288 -15.02 -2.37 -8.58
N HIS A 289 -14.11 -3.08 -9.24
CA HIS A 289 -13.75 -2.76 -10.62
C HIS A 289 -14.51 -3.60 -11.66
N ARG A 290 -15.13 -4.72 -11.26
CA ARG A 290 -15.89 -5.60 -12.16
C ARG A 290 -17.37 -5.21 -12.21
N ASN A 291 -17.99 -5.34 -13.37
CA ASN A 291 -19.43 -5.17 -13.57
C ASN A 291 -20.21 -6.31 -12.90
N VAL A 292 -19.73 -7.54 -13.07
CA VAL A 292 -20.25 -8.75 -12.42
C VAL A 292 -19.19 -9.24 -11.46
N GLY A 293 -19.54 -9.35 -10.19
CA GLY A 293 -18.56 -9.77 -9.19
C GLY A 293 -18.20 -11.25 -9.31
N GLY A 294 -17.05 -11.63 -8.73
CA GLY A 294 -16.41 -12.93 -8.93
C GLY A 294 -17.35 -14.15 -8.81
N MET A 295 -16.97 -15.21 -9.53
CA MET A 295 -17.71 -16.48 -9.69
C MET A 295 -18.41 -16.95 -8.40
N GLY A 296 -19.73 -16.71 -8.30
CA GLY A 296 -20.60 -17.23 -7.25
C GLY A 296 -20.71 -16.42 -5.96
N VAL A 297 -19.98 -15.31 -5.80
CA VAL A 297 -20.06 -14.43 -4.61
C VAL A 297 -20.61 -13.03 -4.91
N GLY A 298 -20.76 -12.70 -6.21
CA GLY A 298 -21.14 -11.36 -6.64
C GLY A 298 -20.12 -10.33 -6.14
N HIS A 299 -20.59 -9.18 -5.68
CA HIS A 299 -19.76 -8.07 -5.18
C HIS A 299 -19.42 -8.15 -3.69
N ALA A 300 -19.47 -9.36 -3.11
CA ALA A 300 -18.98 -9.60 -1.75
C ALA A 300 -17.45 -9.77 -1.78
N ARG A 301 -16.76 -9.04 -0.91
CA ARG A 301 -15.31 -9.05 -0.80
C ARG A 301 -14.93 -9.42 0.62
N GLU A 302 -14.08 -10.42 0.75
CA GLU A 302 -13.50 -10.77 2.04
C GLU A 302 -12.32 -9.83 2.32
N VAL A 303 -12.32 -9.22 3.49
CA VAL A 303 -11.26 -8.32 3.96
C VAL A 303 -10.65 -8.92 5.22
N ALA A 304 -9.36 -9.23 5.17
CA ALA A 304 -8.58 -9.59 6.34
C ALA A 304 -8.21 -8.32 7.11
N THR A 305 -8.67 -8.22 8.34
CA THR A 305 -8.42 -7.10 9.24
C THR A 305 -7.51 -7.54 10.37
N THR A 306 -6.51 -6.73 10.71
CA THR A 306 -5.63 -6.95 11.86
C THR A 306 -5.46 -5.67 12.67
N LEU A 307 -5.80 -5.71 13.95
CA LEU A 307 -5.54 -4.62 14.89
C LEU A 307 -4.27 -4.92 15.67
N ILE A 308 -3.22 -4.16 15.41
CA ILE A 308 -1.94 -4.27 16.11
C ILE A 308 -1.94 -3.24 17.24
N ASP A 309 -2.26 -3.69 18.45
CA ASP A 309 -2.27 -2.80 19.61
C ASP A 309 -0.85 -2.40 20.05
N GLY A 310 -0.73 -1.23 20.66
CA GLY A 310 0.58 -0.72 21.07
C GLY A 310 1.09 -1.22 22.41
N ALA A 311 0.30 -1.95 23.19
CA ALA A 311 0.64 -2.33 24.57
C ALA A 311 1.22 -3.74 24.69
N GLY A 312 0.92 -4.62 23.73
CA GLY A 312 1.44 -5.97 23.63
C GLY A 312 2.74 -6.08 22.84
N VAL A 313 2.90 -7.21 22.14
CA VAL A 313 4.08 -7.57 21.33
C VAL A 313 4.54 -6.45 20.40
N ALA A 314 3.62 -5.72 19.77
CA ALA A 314 4.02 -4.68 18.82
C ALA A 314 4.72 -3.50 19.48
N ASN A 315 4.49 -3.28 20.79
CA ASN A 315 5.12 -2.26 21.61
C ASN A 315 5.29 -0.91 20.89
N THR A 316 4.23 -0.10 20.89
CA THR A 316 4.33 1.26 20.36
C THR A 316 5.23 2.09 21.28
N ALA A 317 6.38 2.49 20.74
CA ALA A 317 7.36 3.35 21.39
C ALA A 317 6.91 4.82 21.38
N GLY A 318 6.20 5.23 20.31
CA GLY A 318 5.59 6.55 20.23
C GLY A 318 4.67 6.72 19.03
N GLN A 319 3.72 7.64 19.15
CA GLN A 319 2.95 8.16 18.03
C GLN A 319 2.96 9.69 18.11
N THR A 320 3.31 10.36 17.01
CA THR A 320 3.31 11.83 16.93
C THR A 320 2.65 12.30 15.64
N THR A 321 2.26 13.56 15.60
CA THR A 321 1.80 14.22 14.38
C THR A 321 2.74 15.38 14.09
N VAL A 322 3.33 15.37 12.90
CA VAL A 322 4.15 16.46 12.39
C VAL A 322 3.42 17.20 11.28
N THR A 323 3.81 18.44 11.05
CA THR A 323 3.35 19.21 9.90
C THR A 323 4.50 19.35 8.93
N LEU A 324 4.31 18.86 7.71
CA LEU A 324 5.23 19.08 6.60
C LEU A 324 4.65 20.18 5.71
N THR A 325 5.47 21.15 5.34
CA THR A 325 5.04 22.24 4.44
C THR A 325 5.63 21.98 3.06
N ALA A 326 4.79 21.65 2.08
CA ALA A 326 5.24 21.53 0.71
C ALA A 326 5.60 22.92 0.15
N PRO A 327 6.71 23.06 -0.61
CA PRO A 327 7.08 24.34 -1.22
C PRO A 327 6.13 24.77 -2.35
N GLY A 328 5.31 23.84 -2.84
CA GLY A 328 4.35 24.00 -3.93
C GLY A 328 3.85 22.62 -4.36
N ARG A 329 3.02 22.58 -5.39
CA ARG A 329 2.69 21.33 -6.09
C ARG A 329 3.95 20.60 -6.56
N GLY A 330 3.95 19.28 -6.43
CA GLY A 330 5.07 18.43 -6.82
C GLY A 330 5.37 17.32 -5.83
N CYS A 331 6.36 16.50 -6.16
CA CYS A 331 6.85 15.40 -5.32
C CYS A 331 8.16 15.81 -4.65
N HIS A 332 8.14 16.01 -3.33
CA HIS A 332 9.24 16.58 -2.57
C HIS A 332 9.84 15.57 -1.60
N ASP A 333 11.16 15.40 -1.60
CA ASP A 333 11.86 14.58 -0.63
C ASP A 333 11.76 15.20 0.78
N VAL A 334 11.15 14.47 1.72
CA VAL A 334 10.93 14.84 3.12
C VAL A 334 11.61 13.86 4.08
N THR A 335 12.59 13.10 3.58
CA THR A 335 13.26 12.02 4.34
C THR A 335 13.89 12.55 5.63
N ALA A 336 14.54 13.72 5.57
CA ALA A 336 15.25 14.29 6.72
C ALA A 336 14.27 14.69 7.84
N GLU A 337 13.16 15.31 7.49
CA GLU A 337 12.10 15.74 8.40
C GLU A 337 11.44 14.53 9.08
N ILE A 338 11.10 13.50 8.29
CA ILE A 338 10.55 12.25 8.82
C ILE A 338 11.55 11.53 9.73
N ALA A 339 12.82 11.42 9.31
CA ALA A 339 13.85 10.77 10.12
C ALA A 339 14.09 11.50 11.45
N ALA A 340 14.11 12.83 11.44
CA ALA A 340 14.24 13.63 12.66
C ALA A 340 13.05 13.42 13.62
N ALA A 341 11.82 13.45 13.08
CA ALA A 341 10.62 13.20 13.86
C ALA A 341 10.53 11.76 14.39
N ALA A 342 10.98 10.78 13.60
CA ALA A 342 11.05 9.38 13.99
C ALA A 342 12.07 9.13 15.12
N LYS A 343 13.24 9.78 15.06
CA LYS A 343 14.24 9.76 16.15
C LYS A 343 13.66 10.34 17.44
N ALA A 344 12.88 11.41 17.36
CA ALA A 344 12.24 12.03 18.52
C ALA A 344 11.23 11.11 19.24
N ILE A 345 10.63 10.14 18.52
CA ILE A 345 9.69 9.16 19.11
C ILE A 345 10.32 7.80 19.43
N GLY A 346 11.63 7.63 19.21
CA GLY A 346 12.37 6.47 19.71
C GLY A 346 13.12 5.62 18.69
N VAL A 347 13.18 6.00 17.41
CA VAL A 347 14.04 5.29 16.44
C VAL A 347 15.50 5.38 16.88
N GLY A 348 16.16 4.23 17.02
CA GLY A 348 17.56 4.08 17.46
C GLY A 348 17.78 4.07 18.97
N SER A 349 16.84 4.58 19.75
CA SER A 349 16.92 4.64 21.23
C SER A 349 16.01 3.64 21.93
N ASN A 350 14.78 3.48 21.46
CA ASN A 350 13.77 2.55 21.99
C ASN A 350 13.43 1.43 21.01
N VAL A 351 13.62 1.67 19.71
CA VAL A 351 13.34 0.72 18.63
C VAL A 351 14.54 0.64 17.70
N ARG A 352 15.15 -0.55 17.63
CA ARG A 352 16.17 -0.92 16.64
C ARG A 352 15.68 -1.93 15.61
N THR A 353 14.69 -2.74 15.98
CA THR A 353 14.00 -3.67 15.10
C THR A 353 12.51 -3.40 15.18
N GLY A 354 11.86 -3.13 14.04
CA GLY A 354 10.43 -2.81 14.01
C GLY A 354 10.02 -2.14 12.72
N TRP A 355 9.06 -1.22 12.80
CA TRP A 355 8.69 -0.36 11.69
C TRP A 355 8.20 1.02 12.15
N LEU A 356 8.25 1.96 11.22
CA LEU A 356 7.61 3.25 11.29
C LEU A 356 6.49 3.30 10.24
N ASN A 357 5.25 3.43 10.67
CA ASN A 357 4.17 3.80 9.76
C ASN A 357 4.13 5.33 9.62
N VAL A 358 4.15 5.82 8.39
CA VAL A 358 4.08 7.22 8.01
C VAL A 358 2.76 7.42 7.25
N PHE A 359 1.87 8.24 7.79
CA PHE A 359 0.49 8.38 7.30
C PHE A 359 0.13 9.84 7.10
N VAL A 360 -0.25 10.26 5.88
CA VAL A 360 -0.70 11.62 5.62
C VAL A 360 -2.22 11.74 5.78
N GLN A 361 -2.66 12.68 6.62
CA GLN A 361 -4.07 12.95 6.94
C GLN A 361 -4.72 13.92 5.94
N HIS A 362 -4.52 13.69 4.65
CA HIS A 362 -5.02 14.56 3.56
C HIS A 362 -5.50 13.70 2.39
N THR A 363 -6.52 14.18 1.68
CA THR A 363 -7.17 13.47 0.57
C THR A 363 -6.58 13.82 -0.79
N SER A 364 -5.82 14.92 -0.88
CA SER A 364 -5.16 15.42 -2.10
C SER A 364 -3.63 15.53 -1.96
N ALA A 365 -3.06 14.78 -1.01
CA ALA A 365 -1.61 14.58 -0.91
C ALA A 365 -1.32 13.11 -0.59
N SER A 366 -0.14 12.65 -1.00
CA SER A 366 0.26 11.24 -0.85
C SER A 366 1.71 11.09 -0.40
N LEU A 367 2.09 9.86 -0.07
CA LEU A 367 3.43 9.49 0.33
C LEU A 367 3.98 8.44 -0.64
N ALA A 368 5.14 8.73 -1.23
CA ALA A 368 5.84 7.81 -2.12
C ALA A 368 7.22 7.47 -1.54
N VAL A 369 7.75 6.30 -1.93
CA VAL A 369 9.19 6.04 -1.86
C VAL A 369 9.73 6.20 -3.28
N CYS A 370 10.71 7.06 -3.46
CA CYS A 370 11.27 7.41 -4.77
C CYS A 370 12.80 7.54 -4.66
N ASP A 371 13.49 7.74 -5.78
CA ASP A 371 14.94 7.95 -5.79
C ASP A 371 15.29 9.37 -5.33
N SER A 372 15.97 9.51 -4.19
CA SER A 372 16.42 10.79 -3.64
C SER A 372 17.81 11.21 -4.17
N THR A 373 18.49 10.32 -4.88
CA THR A 373 19.85 10.54 -5.39
C THR A 373 19.87 10.89 -6.86
N LEU A 374 18.83 10.49 -7.59
CA LEU A 374 18.67 10.74 -9.01
C LEU A 374 17.98 12.10 -9.25
N ALA A 375 18.72 13.04 -9.83
CA ALA A 375 18.19 14.37 -10.15
C ALA A 375 16.96 14.27 -11.07
N GLY A 376 15.89 14.97 -10.69
CA GLY A 376 14.64 15.00 -11.45
C GLY A 376 13.69 13.83 -11.20
N ALA A 377 13.99 12.89 -10.28
CA ALA A 377 13.08 11.80 -9.95
C ALA A 377 11.70 12.28 -9.44
N GLY A 378 11.69 13.27 -8.54
CA GLY A 378 10.46 13.93 -8.09
C GLY A 378 9.70 14.62 -9.22
N ASP A 379 10.41 15.37 -10.07
CA ASP A 379 9.81 16.07 -11.22
C ASP A 379 9.22 15.09 -12.25
N ARG A 380 9.90 13.96 -12.49
CA ARG A 380 9.40 12.91 -13.37
C ARG A 380 8.16 12.24 -12.80
N LEU A 381 8.13 11.97 -11.50
CA LEU A 381 6.98 11.38 -10.82
C LEU A 381 5.76 12.30 -10.92
N GLU A 382 5.94 13.59 -10.62
CA GLU A 382 4.90 14.61 -10.78
C GLU A 382 4.38 14.67 -12.22
N ARG A 383 5.29 14.66 -13.21
CA ARG A 383 4.90 14.65 -14.62
C ARG A 383 4.08 13.40 -14.97
N ALA A 384 4.49 12.23 -14.50
CA ALA A 384 3.75 10.97 -14.73
C ALA A 384 2.32 11.06 -14.20
N LEU A 385 2.15 11.60 -13.00
CA LEU A 385 0.85 11.79 -12.36
C LEU A 385 -0.03 12.75 -13.17
N ASN A 386 0.55 13.81 -13.73
CA ASN A 386 -0.18 14.81 -14.53
C ASN A 386 -0.54 14.30 -15.92
N GLU A 387 0.31 13.47 -16.52
CA GLU A 387 0.02 12.78 -17.78
C GLU A 387 -1.07 11.71 -17.59
N THR A 388 -1.07 11.03 -16.43
CA THR A 388 -2.05 9.99 -16.09
C THR A 388 -3.41 10.59 -15.70
N VAL A 389 -3.40 11.70 -14.95
CA VAL A 389 -4.58 12.37 -14.40
C VAL A 389 -4.49 13.87 -14.67
N PRO A 390 -4.77 14.32 -15.90
CA PRO A 390 -4.70 15.72 -16.26
C PRO A 390 -5.87 16.52 -15.68
N GLU A 391 -5.62 17.78 -15.33
CA GLU A 391 -6.66 18.72 -14.88
C GLU A 391 -7.67 19.05 -15.98
N SER A 392 -7.35 18.81 -17.25
CA SER A 392 -8.30 19.04 -18.35
C SER A 392 -9.57 18.19 -18.24
N TRP A 393 -9.55 17.10 -17.45
CA TRP A 393 -10.74 16.27 -17.23
C TRP A 393 -11.87 16.97 -16.46
N ASN A 394 -11.61 18.13 -15.84
CA ASN A 394 -12.66 18.96 -15.26
C ASN A 394 -13.64 19.48 -16.32
N ASP A 395 -13.17 19.72 -17.54
CA ASP A 395 -14.02 20.15 -18.64
C ASP A 395 -14.71 18.96 -19.36
N GLU A 396 -14.42 17.73 -18.92
CA GLU A 396 -14.92 16.50 -19.55
C GLU A 396 -15.96 15.78 -18.67
N PHE A 397 -15.62 15.45 -17.42
CA PHE A 397 -16.47 14.61 -16.59
C PHE A 397 -16.36 14.78 -15.08
N PHE A 398 -15.34 15.46 -14.54
CA PHE A 398 -15.28 15.66 -13.09
C PHE A 398 -16.39 16.58 -12.60
N VAL A 399 -17.07 16.18 -11.53
CA VAL A 399 -18.11 16.96 -10.88
C VAL A 399 -17.55 17.65 -9.63
N HIS A 400 -16.73 16.94 -8.85
CA HIS A 400 -16.09 17.39 -7.64
C HIS A 400 -14.96 18.39 -7.96
N THR A 401 -15.29 19.68 -8.03
CA THR A 401 -14.35 20.74 -8.45
C THR A 401 -14.37 21.94 -7.51
N TYR A 402 -14.85 21.73 -6.28
CA TYR A 402 -15.18 22.80 -5.34
C TYR A 402 -13.96 23.63 -4.93
N GLU A 403 -12.79 23.00 -4.84
CA GLU A 403 -11.55 23.67 -4.45
C GLU A 403 -10.65 24.03 -5.65
N GLY A 404 -11.18 23.98 -6.88
CA GLY A 404 -10.49 24.40 -8.10
C GLY A 404 -10.17 23.26 -9.08
N PRO A 405 -9.43 23.55 -10.17
CA PRO A 405 -9.18 22.59 -11.25
C PRO A 405 -8.20 21.48 -10.87
N ASP A 406 -7.43 21.60 -9.79
CA ASP A 406 -6.53 20.54 -9.34
C ASP A 406 -7.16 19.66 -8.23
N ASP A 407 -8.42 19.91 -7.89
CA ASP A 407 -9.11 19.27 -6.77
C ASP A 407 -9.26 17.76 -7.00
N MET A 408 -10.26 17.32 -7.76
CA MET A 408 -10.45 15.90 -8.05
C MET A 408 -9.23 15.23 -8.69
N PRO A 409 -8.45 15.85 -9.61
CA PRO A 409 -7.19 15.28 -10.05
C PRO A 409 -6.25 14.94 -8.88
N GLY A 410 -6.15 15.82 -7.88
CA GLY A 410 -5.37 15.57 -6.68
C GLY A 410 -5.89 14.40 -5.85
N HIS A 411 -7.21 14.23 -5.74
CA HIS A 411 -7.83 13.07 -5.09
C HIS A 411 -7.51 11.75 -5.80
N VAL A 412 -7.57 11.73 -7.13
CA VAL A 412 -7.24 10.53 -7.92
C VAL A 412 -5.74 10.20 -7.79
N LYS A 413 -4.86 11.19 -7.92
CA LYS A 413 -3.40 11.01 -7.78
C LYS A 413 -3.04 10.52 -6.37
N ALA A 414 -3.69 11.05 -5.33
CA ALA A 414 -3.50 10.59 -3.96
C ALA A 414 -3.95 9.13 -3.76
N SER A 415 -5.04 8.70 -4.41
CA SER A 415 -5.50 7.31 -4.35
C SER A 415 -4.56 6.34 -5.09
N ILE A 416 -3.92 6.76 -6.18
CA ILE A 416 -2.93 5.94 -6.91
C ILE A 416 -1.65 5.77 -6.08
N VAL A 417 -1.07 6.88 -5.59
CA VAL A 417 0.21 6.81 -4.86
C VAL A 417 0.02 6.26 -3.44
N GLY A 418 -1.12 6.56 -2.80
CA GLY A 418 -1.44 6.12 -1.45
C GLY A 418 -1.02 7.11 -0.35
N CYS A 419 -1.75 7.09 0.76
CA CYS A 419 -1.53 8.02 1.88
C CYS A 419 -0.69 7.42 3.03
N SER A 420 -0.21 6.19 2.89
CA SER A 420 0.50 5.48 3.96
C SER A 420 1.66 4.68 3.40
N VAL A 421 2.79 4.73 4.10
CA VAL A 421 3.94 3.84 3.88
C VAL A 421 4.45 3.31 5.21
N THR A 422 4.67 2.00 5.29
CA THR A 422 5.31 1.36 6.45
C THR A 422 6.77 1.09 6.11
N VAL A 423 7.69 1.76 6.81
CA VAL A 423 9.15 1.63 6.60
C VAL A 423 9.72 0.79 7.74
N PRO A 424 10.47 -0.30 7.47
CA PRO A 424 11.08 -1.10 8.52
C PRO A 424 12.15 -0.28 9.26
N ILE A 425 12.31 -0.49 10.55
CA ILE A 425 13.47 -0.04 11.31
C ILE A 425 14.47 -1.19 11.34
N VAL A 426 15.67 -0.92 10.87
CA VAL A 426 16.77 -1.90 10.77
C VAL A 426 17.98 -1.31 11.47
N ASP A 427 18.46 -1.99 12.51
CA ASP A 427 19.59 -1.56 13.35
C ASP A 427 19.46 -0.11 13.87
N GLY A 428 18.23 0.32 14.18
CA GLY A 428 17.96 1.65 14.73
C GLY A 428 17.86 2.78 13.72
N GLU A 429 17.86 2.49 12.42
CA GLU A 429 17.69 3.48 11.36
C GLU A 429 16.50 3.12 10.45
N LEU A 430 16.02 4.10 9.68
CA LEU A 430 15.02 3.84 8.64
C LEU A 430 15.62 2.87 7.61
N GLY A 431 14.98 1.73 7.41
CA GLY A 431 15.46 0.63 6.57
C GLY A 431 15.33 0.86 5.06
N LEU A 432 15.41 2.11 4.61
CA LEU A 432 15.41 2.51 3.21
C LEU A 432 16.63 1.92 2.46
N GLY A 433 16.48 1.68 1.16
CA GLY A 433 17.60 1.45 0.25
C GLY A 433 18.48 2.70 0.11
N LYS A 434 19.73 2.53 -0.32
CA LYS A 434 20.73 3.63 -0.35
C LYS A 434 20.29 4.87 -1.15
N ALA A 435 19.49 4.66 -2.20
CA ALA A 435 18.99 5.70 -3.08
C ALA A 435 17.53 6.09 -2.77
N GLN A 436 16.85 5.40 -1.85
CA GLN A 436 15.45 5.65 -1.56
C GLN A 436 15.30 6.84 -0.60
N GLY A 437 14.36 7.73 -0.93
CA GLY A 437 13.81 8.74 -0.03
C GLY A 437 12.31 8.59 0.16
N LEU A 438 11.79 9.20 1.21
CA LEU A 438 10.37 9.39 1.46
C LEU A 438 9.93 10.73 0.87
N PHE A 439 8.97 10.69 -0.04
CA PHE A 439 8.48 11.85 -0.77
C PHE A 439 7.06 12.20 -0.33
N LEU A 440 6.81 13.49 -0.04
CA LEU A 440 5.48 14.06 0.06
C LEU A 440 5.08 14.56 -1.33
N CYS A 441 4.06 13.97 -1.91
CA CYS A 441 3.47 14.43 -3.16
C CYS A 441 2.31 15.37 -2.85
N GLU A 442 2.51 16.66 -3.10
CA GLU A 442 1.48 17.70 -3.04
C GLU A 442 0.84 17.82 -4.42
N HIS A 443 -0.44 17.49 -4.53
CA HIS A 443 -1.12 17.47 -5.83
C HIS A 443 -1.86 18.77 -6.16
N ARG A 444 -1.84 19.75 -5.25
CA ARG A 444 -2.58 21.00 -5.34
C ARG A 444 -1.64 22.21 -5.43
N ASP A 445 -1.97 23.18 -6.28
CA ASP A 445 -1.24 24.44 -6.49
C ASP A 445 -1.41 25.40 -5.30
N ALA A 446 -2.65 25.48 -4.79
CA ALA A 446 -2.98 26.13 -3.54
C ALA A 446 -3.57 25.07 -2.63
N GLY A 447 -2.80 24.59 -1.65
CA GLY A 447 -3.18 23.40 -0.87
C GLY A 447 -4.54 23.51 -0.14
N GLY A 448 -5.05 22.35 0.31
CA GLY A 448 -6.47 22.15 0.65
C GLY A 448 -7.08 23.08 1.71
N TYR A 449 -8.41 23.11 1.76
CA TYR A 449 -9.20 24.03 2.57
C TYR A 449 -8.69 24.17 4.02
N GLY A 450 -8.31 25.40 4.40
CA GLY A 450 -7.91 25.74 5.77
C GLY A 450 -6.54 25.25 6.22
N CYS A 451 -5.74 24.63 5.35
CA CYS A 451 -4.38 24.17 5.68
C CYS A 451 -3.28 24.67 4.73
N ASN A 452 -3.61 25.34 3.63
CA ASN A 452 -2.66 25.73 2.58
C ASN A 452 -1.81 24.50 2.17
N LEU A 453 -0.51 24.66 1.91
CA LEU A 453 0.42 23.57 1.59
C LEU A 453 0.97 22.84 2.83
N ASN A 454 0.27 22.91 3.97
CA ASN A 454 0.66 22.20 5.19
C ASN A 454 -0.05 20.85 5.26
N ARG A 455 0.73 19.78 5.39
CA ARG A 455 0.25 18.41 5.46
C ARG A 455 0.55 17.81 6.83
N LYS A 456 -0.50 17.30 7.47
CA LYS A 456 -0.42 16.61 8.75
C LYS A 456 0.00 15.17 8.48
N VAL A 457 1.10 14.75 9.07
CA VAL A 457 1.63 13.39 8.93
C VAL A 457 1.70 12.75 10.31
N VAL A 458 1.01 11.63 10.48
CA VAL A 458 1.04 10.82 11.70
C VAL A 458 2.17 9.79 11.55
N LEU A 459 3.04 9.75 12.55
CA LEU A 459 4.11 8.77 12.67
C LEU A 459 3.77 7.83 13.81
N THR A 460 3.73 6.52 13.54
CA THR A 460 3.54 5.48 14.58
C THR A 460 4.73 4.53 14.55
N LEU A 461 5.52 4.52 15.61
CA LEU A 461 6.71 3.69 15.77
C LEU A 461 6.40 2.49 16.66
N GLN A 462 6.54 1.28 16.11
CA GLN A 462 6.34 0.00 16.78
C GLN A 462 7.58 -0.86 16.63
N GLY A 463 7.96 -1.56 17.70
CA GLY A 463 9.10 -2.44 17.69
C GLY A 463 9.82 -2.54 19.03
N VAL A 464 11.05 -3.01 18.95
CA VAL A 464 11.86 -3.46 20.08
C VAL A 464 13.30 -2.97 19.92
N ASP A 465 13.98 -2.78 21.04
CA ASP A 465 15.33 -2.19 21.08
C ASP A 465 16.45 -3.20 20.78
N LYS A 466 16.17 -4.50 20.92
CA LYS A 466 17.14 -5.58 20.76
C LYS A 466 16.97 -6.33 19.46
#